data_AF-A0A6N2W983-F1
#
_entry.id   AF-A0A6N2W983-F1
#
_cell.length_a   1.000
_cell.length_b   1.000
_cell.length_c   1.000
_cell.angle_alpha   90.00
_cell.angle_beta   90.00
_cell.angle_gamma   90.00
#
_symmetry.space_group_name_H-M   'P 1'
#
loop_
_entity.id
_entity.type
_entity.pdbx_description
1 polymer ?
#
loop_
_entity_poly.entity_id
_entity_poly.type
_entity_poly.pdbx_seq_one_letter_code
_entity_poly.pdbx_strand_id
1 'polypeptide(L)'
;MNMRNLMIVAATPVFVTGTQNLMNDAMTWVLFLIPTAAALFCAFKAFCYQAADENERTMIKKSVKGALIIAVLGECASAIIKVILSYYVS
;
A
#
# COMPACT_ATOMS: atom_id res chain seq x y z
N MET A 1 -42.83 3.64 -15.14
CA MET A 1 -41.40 3.35 -15.37
C MET A 1 -41.23 1.86 -15.58
N ASN A 2 -40.52 1.45 -16.64
CA ASN A 2 -40.30 0.04 -17.00
C ASN A 2 -39.27 -0.61 -16.05
N MET A 3 -39.51 -1.83 -15.56
CA MET A 3 -38.61 -2.59 -14.66
C MET A 3 -37.17 -2.70 -15.20
N ARG A 4 -36.99 -2.68 -16.52
CA ARG A 4 -35.67 -2.65 -17.17
C ARG A 4 -34.85 -1.40 -16.82
N ASN A 5 -35.50 -0.25 -16.68
CA ASN A 5 -34.83 0.99 -16.31
C ASN A 5 -34.48 1.01 -14.80
N LEU A 6 -35.26 0.32 -13.97
CA LEU A 6 -34.96 0.14 -12.55
C LEU A 6 -33.75 -0.80 -12.34
N MET A 7 -33.62 -1.87 -13.13
CA MET A 7 -32.45 -2.76 -13.06
C MET A 7 -31.16 -2.07 -13.54
N ILE A 8 -31.23 -1.19 -14.56
CA ILE A 8 -30.06 -0.41 -15.02
C ILE A 8 -29.63 0.62 -13.97
N VAL A 9 -30.56 1.18 -13.19
CA VAL A 9 -30.24 2.13 -12.10
C VAL A 9 -29.80 1.42 -10.81
N ALA A 10 -30.28 0.20 -10.57
CA ALA A 10 -29.95 -0.59 -9.38
C ALA A 10 -28.64 -1.39 -9.52
N ALA A 11 -28.16 -1.66 -10.73
CA ALA A 11 -26.86 -2.29 -10.96
C ALA A 11 -25.78 -1.21 -11.10
N THR A 12 -24.76 -1.22 -10.21
CA THR A 12 -23.55 -0.42 -10.43
C THR A 12 -22.98 -0.73 -11.83
N PRO A 13 -22.71 0.27 -12.68
CA PRO A 13 -22.24 0.01 -14.03
C PRO A 13 -20.92 -0.79 -14.00
N VAL A 14 -20.79 -1.80 -14.86
CA VAL A 14 -19.68 -2.78 -14.88
C VAL A 14 -18.29 -2.13 -14.85
N PHE A 15 -18.15 -0.94 -15.43
CA PHE A 15 -16.92 -0.14 -15.37
C PHE A 15 -16.51 0.23 -13.93
N VAL A 16 -17.45 0.54 -13.05
CA VAL A 16 -17.19 0.87 -11.64
C VAL A 16 -16.69 -0.36 -10.89
N THR A 17 -17.28 -1.53 -11.13
CA THR A 17 -16.85 -2.79 -10.49
C THR A 17 -15.45 -3.22 -10.93
N GLY A 18 -15.13 -3.12 -12.22
CA GLY A 18 -13.80 -3.49 -12.74
C GLY A 18 -12.68 -2.61 -12.15
N THR A 19 -12.88 -1.29 -12.12
CA THR A 19 -11.92 -0.37 -11.51
C THR A 19 -11.79 -0.58 -10.00
N GLN A 20 -12.89 -0.88 -9.30
CA GLN A 20 -12.88 -1.18 -7.87
C GLN A 20 -12.09 -2.45 -7.53
N ASN A 21 -12.24 -3.52 -8.32
CA ASN A 21 -11.48 -4.75 -8.15
C ASN A 21 -9.98 -4.52 -8.39
N LEU A 22 -9.64 -3.81 -9.48
CA LEU A 22 -8.25 -3.43 -9.75
C LEU A 22 -7.63 -2.65 -8.58
N MET A 23 -8.37 -1.69 -8.04
CA MET A 23 -7.89 -0.86 -6.92
C MET A 23 -7.72 -1.69 -5.64
N ASN A 24 -8.65 -2.61 -5.36
CA ASN A 24 -8.57 -3.53 -4.22
C ASN A 24 -7.36 -4.47 -4.33
N ASP A 25 -7.12 -5.03 -5.51
CA ASP A 25 -5.97 -5.90 -5.75
C ASP A 25 -4.66 -5.12 -5.61
N ALA A 26 -4.57 -3.96 -6.28
CA ALA A 26 -3.41 -3.09 -6.20
C ALA A 26 -3.08 -2.69 -4.76
N MET A 27 -4.07 -2.23 -3.98
CA MET A 27 -3.82 -1.85 -2.59
C MET A 27 -3.45 -3.04 -1.71
N THR A 28 -3.99 -4.22 -1.99
CA THR A 28 -3.59 -5.45 -1.29
C THR A 28 -2.12 -5.77 -1.55
N TRP A 29 -1.68 -5.69 -2.81
CA TRP A 29 -0.27 -5.88 -3.16
C TRP A 29 0.63 -4.82 -2.54
N VAL A 30 0.22 -3.55 -2.51
CA VAL A 30 1.02 -2.49 -1.88
C VAL A 30 1.25 -2.76 -0.40
N LEU A 31 0.24 -3.25 0.33
CA LEU A 31 0.37 -3.66 1.74
C LEU A 31 1.36 -4.82 1.96
N PHE A 32 1.64 -5.64 0.95
CA PHE A 32 2.68 -6.68 1.03
C PHE A 32 4.05 -6.16 0.56
N LEU A 33 4.09 -5.37 -0.51
CA LEU A 33 5.33 -4.92 -1.14
C LEU A 33 6.08 -3.90 -0.28
N ILE A 34 5.38 -2.97 0.36
CA ILE A 34 6.00 -1.95 1.22
C ILE A 34 6.80 -2.58 2.37
N PRO A 35 6.21 -3.44 3.23
CA PRO A 35 6.96 -4.05 4.33
C PRO A 35 8.07 -4.97 3.83
N THR A 36 7.84 -5.68 2.73
CA THR A 36 8.88 -6.54 2.11
C THR A 36 10.08 -5.71 1.64
N ALA A 37 9.84 -4.61 0.94
CA ALA A 37 10.90 -3.72 0.47
C ALA A 37 11.63 -3.04 1.63
N ALA A 38 10.90 -2.59 2.65
CA ALA A 38 11.48 -2.00 3.85
C ALA A 38 12.36 -3.01 4.60
N ALA A 39 11.90 -4.26 4.75
CA ALA A 39 12.66 -5.33 5.38
C ALA A 39 13.95 -5.64 4.62
N LEU A 40 13.89 -5.77 3.28
CA LEU A 40 15.07 -5.99 2.43
C LEU A 40 16.07 -4.82 2.53
N PHE A 41 15.57 -3.58 2.51
CA PHE A 41 16.42 -2.41 2.68
C PHE A 41 17.09 -2.40 4.06
N CYS A 42 16.35 -2.70 5.13
CA CYS A 42 16.90 -2.79 6.48
C CYS A 42 17.94 -3.91 6.59
N ALA A 43 17.69 -5.08 6.01
CA ALA A 43 18.62 -6.20 5.99
C ALA A 43 19.92 -5.84 5.25
N PHE A 44 19.82 -5.21 4.08
CA PHE A 44 20.99 -4.75 3.33
C PHE A 44 21.79 -3.70 4.13
N LYS A 45 21.10 -2.74 4.75
CA LYS A 45 21.75 -1.73 5.60
C LYS A 45 22.40 -2.34 6.85
N ALA A 46 21.79 -3.35 7.46
CA ALA A 46 22.37 -4.09 8.57
C ALA A 46 23.63 -4.86 8.14
N PHE A 47 23.65 -5.42 6.93
CA PHE A 47 24.84 -6.01 6.35
C PHE A 47 25.96 -4.97 6.19
N CYS A 48 25.68 -3.83 5.56
CA CYS A 48 26.66 -2.74 5.41
C CYS A 48 27.17 -2.20 6.75
N TYR A 49 26.31 -2.15 7.78
CA TYR A 49 26.67 -1.66 9.11
C TYR A 49 27.83 -2.41 9.75
N GLN A 50 28.01 -3.71 9.44
CA GLN A 50 29.08 -4.52 10.00
C GLN A 50 30.47 -4.05 9.57
N ALA A 51 30.60 -3.57 8.34
CA ALA A 51 31.86 -3.08 7.78
C ALA A 51 32.07 -1.57 7.90
N ALA A 52 31.04 -0.83 8.35
CA ALA A 52 31.01 0.62 8.37
C ALA A 52 31.79 1.23 9.55
N ASP A 53 32.36 2.41 9.33
CA ASP A 53 32.96 3.25 10.38
C ASP A 53 31.88 3.98 11.22
N GLU A 54 32.28 4.71 12.27
CA GLU A 54 31.32 5.39 13.17
C GLU A 54 30.43 6.43 12.48
N ASN A 55 30.96 7.16 11.50
CA ASN A 55 30.20 8.18 10.80
C ASN A 55 29.17 7.54 9.88
N GLU A 56 29.59 6.54 9.11
CA GLU A 56 28.73 5.73 8.25
C GLU A 56 27.64 5.00 9.04
N ARG A 57 27.99 4.41 10.19
CA ARG A 57 27.02 3.76 11.10
C ARG A 57 25.91 4.71 11.54
N THR A 58 26.27 5.96 11.85
CA THR A 58 25.29 6.99 12.23
C THR A 58 24.35 7.33 11.08
N MET A 59 24.87 7.46 9.86
CA MET A 59 24.06 7.68 8.66
C MET A 59 23.16 6.49 8.35
N ILE A 60 23.67 5.27 8.46
CA ILE A 60 22.91 4.03 8.24
C ILE A 60 21.72 3.97 9.19
N LYS A 61 21.92 4.20 10.49
CA LYS A 61 20.82 4.22 11.48
C LYS A 61 19.74 5.24 11.14
N LYS A 62 20.13 6.46 10.71
CA LYS A 62 19.18 7.49 10.25
C LYS A 62 18.39 7.03 9.02
N SER A 63 19.07 6.41 8.05
CA SER A 63 18.43 5.90 6.83
C SER A 63 17.42 4.78 7.11
N VAL A 64 17.74 3.85 8.01
CA VAL A 64 16.84 2.77 8.43
C VAL A 64 15.62 3.34 9.14
N LYS A 65 15.81 4.28 10.08
CA LYS A 65 14.69 4.95 10.75
C LYS A 65 13.78 5.67 9.76
N GLY A 66 14.35 6.38 8.78
CA GLY A 66 13.58 7.04 7.72
C GLY A 66 12.78 6.07 6.87
N ALA A 67 13.40 4.96 6.45
CA ALA A 67 12.73 3.92 5.67
C ALA A 67 11.54 3.30 6.41
N LEU A 68 11.67 3.03 7.71
CA LEU A 68 10.58 2.51 8.52
C LEU A 68 9.41 3.50 8.66
N ILE A 69 9.70 4.78 8.87
CA ILE A 69 8.66 5.83 8.94
C ILE A 69 7.90 5.90 7.61
N ILE A 70 8.61 5.90 6.48
CA ILE A 70 7.98 5.95 5.15
C ILE A 70 7.15 4.69 4.88
N ALA A 71 7.64 3.52 5.30
CA ALA A 71 6.90 2.27 5.14
C ALA A 71 5.56 2.31 5.89
N VAL A 72 5.56 2.74 7.15
CA VAL A 72 4.33 2.88 7.95
C VAL A 72 3.35 3.88 7.31
N LEU A 73 3.85 5.03 6.86
CA LEU A 73 3.00 6.03 6.19
C LEU A 73 2.38 5.48 4.90
N GLY A 74 3.15 4.72 4.12
CA GLY A 74 2.66 4.07 2.90
C GLY A 74 1.60 3.01 3.19
N GLU A 75 1.79 2.18 4.22
CA GLU A 75 0.79 1.19 4.65
C GLU A 75 -0.51 1.87 5.11
N CYS A 76 -0.42 2.95 5.89
CA CYS A 76 -1.59 3.72 6.31
C CYS A 76 -2.35 4.29 5.11
N ALA A 77 -1.65 4.84 4.11
CA ALA A 77 -2.28 5.37 2.91
C ALA A 77 -3.04 4.27 2.12
N SER A 78 -2.42 3.10 1.94
CA SER A 78 -3.08 1.97 1.27
C SER A 78 -4.28 1.43 2.04
N ALA A 79 -4.18 1.37 3.38
CA ALA A 79 -5.29 0.97 4.23
C ALA A 79 -6.48 1.93 4.13
N ILE A 80 -6.24 3.25 4.12
CA ILE A 80 -7.29 4.27 3.96
C ILE A 80 -8.02 4.08 2.62
N ILE A 81 -7.28 3.86 1.53
CA ILE A 81 -7.90 3.64 0.21
C ILE A 81 -8.77 2.38 0.22
N LYS A 82 -8.33 1.29 0.84
CA LYS A 82 -9.17 0.08 0.98
C LYS A 82 -10.42 0.32 1.81
N VAL A 83 -10.33 1.10 2.89
CA VAL A 83 -11.49 1.51 3.69
C VAL A 83 -12.46 2.33 2.84
N ILE A 84 -11.98 3.27 2.04
CA ILE A 84 -12.83 4.05 1.13
C ILE A 84 -13.53 3.13 0.13
N LEU A 85 -12.78 2.22 -0.52
CA LEU A 85 -13.33 1.26 -1.48
C LEU A 85 -14.37 0.33 -0.86
N SER A 86 -14.29 0.02 0.44
CA SER A 86 -15.27 -0.85 1.11
C SER A 86 -16.66 -0.22 1.25
N TYR A 87 -16.82 1.10 1.09
CA TYR A 87 -18.13 1.77 1.06
C TYR A 87 -18.82 1.68 -0.31
N TYR A 88 -18.10 1.32 -1.37
CA TYR A 88 -18.65 1.21 -2.73
C TYR A 88 -19.06 -0.22 -3.10
N VAL A 89 -18.87 -1.21 -2.22
CA VAL A 89 -19.22 -2.63 -2.46
C VAL A 89 -20.72 -2.92 -2.24
N SER A 90 -21.59 -1.91 -2.39
CA SER A 90 -23.05 -2.05 -2.24
C SER A 90 -23.70 -2.55 -3.53
#